data_AF-A0A0D2MFF5-F1
#
_entry.id   AF-A0A0D2MFF5-F1
#
_cell.length_a   1.000
_cell.length_b   1.000
_cell.length_c   1.000
_cell.angle_alpha   90.00
_cell.angle_beta   90.00
_cell.angle_gamma   90.00
#
_symmetry.space_group_name_H-M   'P 1'
#
loop_
_entity.id
_entity.type
_entity.pdbx_description
1 polymer ?
#
loop_
_entity_poly.entity_id
_entity_poly.type
_entity_poly.pdbx_seq_one_letter_code
_entity_poly.pdbx_strand_id
1 'polypeptide(L)'
;MTKNAGLMKQVMYYHFVTGSNGAKAVYPTWSLKAGTTLDTMYMSSTTKKHYQLFVGSAVGTKVLIKSAGTSAYTYMPNIKCGAGVAHGIDNLLLPMALTTIAKYI
;
A
#
# COMPACT_ATOMS: atom_id res chain seq x y z
N MET A 1 -13.23 17.36 -10.96
CA MET A 1 -13.19 16.56 -9.71
C MET A 1 -13.17 17.52 -8.54
N THR A 2 -13.96 17.26 -7.50
CA THR A 2 -13.87 18.03 -6.25
C THR A 2 -12.53 17.76 -5.57
N LYS A 3 -12.03 18.72 -4.76
CA LYS A 3 -10.76 18.58 -4.02
C LYS A 3 -10.70 17.27 -3.22
N ASN A 4 -11.82 16.88 -2.62
CA ASN A 4 -11.93 15.66 -1.83
C ASN A 4 -11.85 14.39 -2.68
N ALA A 5 -12.43 14.38 -3.89
CA ALA A 5 -12.30 13.24 -4.81
C ALA A 5 -10.85 13.04 -5.28
N GLY A 6 -10.10 14.14 -5.47
CA GLY A 6 -8.67 14.09 -5.79
C GLY A 6 -7.85 13.47 -4.66
N LEU A 7 -8.12 13.88 -3.41
CA LEU A 7 -7.45 13.32 -2.23
C LEU A 7 -7.77 11.84 -2.02
N MET A 8 -9.05 11.46 -2.17
CA MET A 8 -9.45 10.04 -2.07
C MET A 8 -8.78 9.18 -3.13
N LYS A 9 -8.65 9.67 -4.36
CA LYS A 9 -7.91 8.98 -5.42
C LYS A 9 -6.45 8.71 -5.02
N GLN A 10 -5.78 9.68 -4.40
CA GLN A 10 -4.38 9.53 -3.95
C GLN A 10 -4.25 8.48 -2.84
N VAL A 11 -5.14 8.52 -1.86
CA VAL A 11 -5.17 7.52 -0.77
C VAL A 11 -5.39 6.13 -1.36
N MET A 12 -6.33 5.98 -2.30
CA MET A 12 -6.55 4.68 -2.96
C MET A 12 -5.32 4.21 -3.73
N TYR A 13 -4.68 5.08 -4.52
CA TYR A 13 -3.48 4.72 -5.30
C TYR A 13 -2.30 4.30 -4.44
N TYR A 14 -2.23 4.77 -3.20
CA TYR A 14 -1.22 4.32 -2.24
C TYR A 14 -1.43 2.85 -1.80
N HIS A 15 -2.64 2.33 -1.90
CA HIS A 15 -2.96 0.93 -1.57
C HIS A 15 -2.80 -0.02 -2.77
N PHE A 16 -2.55 0.51 -3.97
CA PHE A 16 -2.23 -0.32 -5.14
C PHE A 16 -0.72 -0.45 -5.28
N VAL A 17 -0.25 -1.68 -5.27
CA VAL A 17 1.17 -2.01 -5.39
C VAL A 17 1.52 -2.28 -6.85
N THR A 18 2.70 -1.81 -7.26
CA THR A 18 3.34 -2.04 -8.55
C THR A 18 4.70 -2.68 -8.36
N GLY A 19 5.24 -3.22 -9.45
CA GLY A 19 6.65 -3.54 -9.56
C GLY A 19 7.52 -2.29 -9.54
N SER A 20 8.83 -2.51 -9.57
CA SER A 20 9.82 -1.44 -9.58
C SER A 20 9.50 -0.40 -10.67
N ASN A 21 9.52 0.87 -10.29
CA ASN A 21 9.22 2.02 -11.17
C ASN A 21 7.84 1.94 -11.85
N GLY A 22 6.83 1.41 -11.15
CA GLY A 22 5.46 1.37 -11.66
C GLY A 22 5.18 0.22 -12.64
N ALA A 23 6.11 -0.74 -12.78
CA ALA A 23 5.93 -1.91 -13.64
C ALA A 23 4.73 -2.75 -13.19
N LYS A 24 4.11 -3.48 -14.12
CA LYS A 24 3.06 -4.46 -13.76
C LYS A 24 3.68 -5.60 -12.97
N ALA A 25 3.19 -5.83 -11.76
CA ALA A 25 3.59 -6.95 -10.93
C ALA A 25 2.41 -7.44 -10.10
N VAL A 26 2.45 -8.71 -9.72
CA VAL A 26 1.44 -9.36 -8.90
C VAL A 26 2.15 -9.98 -7.69
N TYR A 27 1.67 -9.66 -6.50
CA TYR A 27 2.34 -10.02 -5.25
C TYR A 27 1.46 -10.89 -4.35
N PRO A 28 1.28 -12.18 -4.68
CA PRO A 28 0.63 -13.08 -3.73
C PRO A 28 1.45 -13.22 -2.44
N THR A 29 0.81 -13.60 -1.33
CA THR A 29 1.48 -13.62 -0.01
C THR A 29 2.71 -14.53 0.03
N TRP A 30 2.73 -15.61 -0.74
CA TRP A 30 3.90 -16.50 -0.82
C TRP A 30 5.11 -15.88 -1.54
N SER A 31 4.91 -14.79 -2.30
CA SER A 31 6.01 -14.00 -2.88
C SER A 31 6.48 -12.85 -1.98
N LEU A 32 5.66 -12.45 -1.01
CA LEU A 32 5.95 -11.35 -0.10
C LEU A 32 6.85 -11.84 1.03
N LYS A 33 8.13 -11.45 0.99
CA LYS A 33 9.10 -11.78 2.04
C LYS A 33 9.35 -10.58 2.94
N ALA A 34 9.61 -10.82 4.22
CA ALA A 34 10.06 -9.76 5.12
C ALA A 34 11.29 -9.03 4.54
N GLY A 35 11.30 -7.71 4.59
CA GLY A 35 12.35 -6.90 3.95
C GLY A 35 12.01 -6.40 2.54
N THR A 36 10.96 -6.93 1.91
CA THR A 36 10.59 -6.53 0.54
C THR A 36 10.05 -5.10 0.52
N THR A 37 10.55 -4.28 -0.38
CA THR A 37 9.97 -2.98 -0.73
C THR A 37 9.01 -3.13 -1.90
N LEU A 38 7.88 -2.44 -1.80
CA LEU A 38 6.78 -2.49 -2.75
C LEU A 38 6.50 -1.06 -3.22
N ASP A 39 6.71 -0.80 -4.50
CA ASP A 39 6.32 0.49 -5.08
C ASP A 39 4.80 0.57 -5.15
N THR A 40 4.24 1.77 -4.99
CA THR A 40 2.79 2.00 -5.08
C THR A 40 2.44 2.75 -6.35
N MET A 41 1.16 2.73 -6.75
CA MET A 41 0.68 3.57 -7.85
C MET A 41 0.66 5.06 -7.50
N TYR A 42 0.82 5.41 -6.22
CA TYR A 42 0.92 6.80 -5.81
C TYR A 42 2.34 7.34 -6.02
N MET A 43 2.45 8.36 -6.86
CA MET A 43 3.71 9.02 -7.19
C MET A 43 3.78 10.41 -6.55
N SER A 44 4.92 10.72 -5.96
CA SER A 44 5.19 12.06 -5.44
C SER A 44 5.16 13.10 -6.56
N SER A 45 4.40 14.17 -6.36
CA SER A 45 4.36 15.31 -7.27
C SER A 45 5.72 16.02 -7.35
N THR A 46 6.50 15.98 -6.27
CA THR A 46 7.80 16.65 -6.12
C THR A 46 8.95 15.79 -6.65
N THR A 47 9.12 14.59 -6.12
CA THR A 47 10.29 13.76 -6.45
C THR A 47 10.10 12.92 -7.71
N LYS A 48 8.86 12.83 -8.23
CA LYS A 48 8.46 11.94 -9.33
C LYS A 48 8.79 10.46 -9.06
N LYS A 49 8.98 10.08 -7.80
CA LYS A 49 9.20 8.70 -7.36
C LYS A 49 7.91 8.11 -6.81
N HIS A 50 7.77 6.81 -6.96
CA HIS A 50 6.71 6.03 -6.34
C HIS A 50 6.89 6.03 -4.83
N TYR A 51 5.79 6.18 -4.09
CA TYR A 51 5.81 5.90 -2.67
C TYR A 51 5.96 4.41 -2.46
N GLN A 52 6.64 4.03 -1.38
CA GLN A 52 6.95 2.64 -1.09
C GLN A 52 6.24 2.16 0.17
N LEU A 53 5.77 0.93 0.12
CA LEU A 53 5.37 0.14 1.26
C LEU A 53 6.46 -0.88 1.58
N PHE A 54 6.50 -1.34 2.81
CA PHE A 54 7.49 -2.29 3.27
C PHE A 54 6.84 -3.53 3.89
N VAL A 55 7.30 -4.71 3.50
CA VAL A 55 6.87 -5.96 4.13
C VAL A 55 7.63 -6.14 5.43
N GLY A 56 6.98 -5.87 6.56
CA GLY A 56 7.59 -5.95 7.89
C GLY A 56 7.76 -7.38 8.40
N SER A 57 6.84 -8.28 8.05
CA SER A 57 6.87 -9.69 8.43
C SER A 57 5.96 -10.47 7.48
N ALA A 58 6.28 -11.74 7.23
CA ALA A 58 5.45 -12.64 6.44
C ALA A 58 5.52 -14.05 7.05
N VAL A 59 4.40 -14.54 7.58
CA VAL A 59 4.26 -15.88 8.16
C VAL A 59 3.03 -16.54 7.55
N GLY A 60 3.26 -17.52 6.68
CA GLY A 60 2.19 -18.14 5.89
C GLY A 60 1.45 -17.12 5.04
N THR A 61 0.16 -16.94 5.29
CA THR A 61 -0.69 -15.97 4.58
C THR A 61 -0.86 -14.65 5.33
N LYS A 62 -0.32 -14.54 6.55
CA LYS A 62 -0.36 -13.32 7.37
C LYS A 62 0.87 -12.48 7.07
N VAL A 63 0.67 -11.37 6.38
CA VAL A 63 1.72 -10.42 5.99
C VAL A 63 1.49 -9.09 6.69
N LEU A 64 2.53 -8.54 7.31
CA LEU A 64 2.53 -7.20 7.88
C LEU A 64 3.03 -6.21 6.82
N ILE A 65 2.17 -5.29 6.41
CA ILE A 65 2.52 -4.19 5.52
C ILE A 65 2.72 -2.94 6.36
N LYS A 66 3.89 -2.32 6.21
CA LYS A 66 4.27 -1.08 6.88
C LYS A 66 4.24 0.07 5.88
N SER A 67 3.65 1.17 6.32
CA SER A 67 3.64 2.46 5.63
C SER A 67 4.37 3.49 6.50
N ALA A 68 4.53 4.71 6.01
CA ALA A 68 5.15 5.79 6.78
C ALA A 68 4.37 6.15 8.06
N GLY A 69 3.03 6.09 8.03
CA GLY A 69 2.19 6.49 9.16
C GLY A 69 1.61 5.34 9.98
N THR A 70 1.28 4.23 9.31
CA THR A 70 0.52 3.13 9.90
C THR A 70 1.07 1.78 9.45
N SER A 71 0.57 0.71 10.05
CA SER A 71 0.82 -0.66 9.60
C SER A 71 -0.50 -1.42 9.57
N ALA A 72 -0.57 -2.43 8.72
CA ALA A 72 -1.74 -3.27 8.55
C ALA A 72 -1.34 -4.74 8.34
N TYR A 73 -2.08 -5.66 8.92
CA TYR A 73 -1.99 -7.07 8.60
C TYR A 73 -2.99 -7.44 7.52
N THR A 74 -2.59 -8.38 6.67
CA THR A 74 -3.53 -9.03 5.75
C THR A 74 -4.46 -9.97 6.53
N TYR A 75 -5.78 -9.76 6.41
CA TYR A 75 -6.80 -10.63 7.01
C TYR A 75 -7.56 -11.48 5.96
N MET A 76 -7.63 -11.02 4.71
CA MET A 76 -8.17 -11.78 3.57
C MET A 76 -7.13 -11.83 2.43
N PRO A 77 -6.17 -12.77 2.49
CA PRO A 77 -5.08 -12.83 1.54
C PRO A 77 -5.46 -13.54 0.23
N ASN A 78 -4.76 -13.18 -0.85
CA ASN A 78 -4.76 -13.89 -2.14
C ASN A 78 -6.12 -13.97 -2.85
N ILE A 79 -6.93 -12.91 -2.75
CA ILE A 79 -8.18 -12.81 -3.50
C ILE A 79 -7.82 -12.64 -4.99
N LYS A 80 -8.17 -13.63 -5.80
CA LYS A 80 -7.88 -13.62 -7.24
C LYS A 80 -8.73 -12.56 -7.95
N CYS A 81 -8.09 -11.72 -8.74
CA CYS A 81 -8.74 -10.73 -9.60
C CYS A 81 -8.37 -10.97 -11.06
N GLY A 82 -9.10 -10.38 -12.01
CA GLY A 82 -8.85 -10.61 -13.45
C GLY A 82 -7.43 -10.25 -13.90
N ALA A 83 -6.86 -9.17 -13.35
CA ALA A 83 -5.54 -8.66 -13.73
C ALA A 83 -4.52 -8.64 -12.57
N GLY A 84 -4.79 -9.34 -11.46
CA GLY A 84 -3.93 -9.30 -10.28
C GLY A 84 -4.48 -10.04 -9.07
N VAL A 85 -4.04 -9.60 -7.90
CA VAL A 85 -4.42 -10.17 -6.59
C VAL A 85 -4.76 -9.04 -5.63
N ALA A 86 -5.79 -9.24 -4.81
CA ALA A 86 -6.15 -8.33 -3.73
C ALA A 86 -5.90 -8.98 -2.37
N HIS A 87 -5.57 -8.15 -1.39
CA HIS A 87 -5.42 -8.54 0.00
C HIS A 87 -6.29 -7.61 0.84
N GLY A 88 -7.25 -8.17 1.58
CA GLY A 88 -7.93 -7.42 2.63
C GLY A 88 -6.94 -7.11 3.76
N ILE A 89 -6.88 -5.86 4.18
CA ILE A 89 -6.03 -5.37 5.28
C ILE A 89 -6.87 -4.78 6.41
N ASP A 90 -6.41 -4.95 7.65
CA ASP A 90 -7.15 -4.56 8.86
C ASP A 90 -7.05 -3.06 9.22
N ASN A 91 -6.20 -2.31 8.52
CA ASN A 91 -5.98 -0.89 8.78
C ASN A 91 -5.65 -0.14 7.49
N LEU A 92 -5.95 1.16 7.46
CA LEU A 92 -5.63 2.05 6.34
C LEU A 92 -4.15 2.41 6.35
N LEU A 93 -3.49 2.31 5.20
CA LEU A 93 -2.10 2.70 5.02
C LEU A 93 -2.00 4.18 4.70
N LEU A 94 -1.11 4.89 5.40
CA LEU A 94 -0.96 6.34 5.26
C LEU A 94 0.45 6.69 4.73
N PRO A 95 0.56 7.55 3.70
CA PRO A 95 1.83 7.96 3.10
C PRO A 95 2.57 9.05 3.91
N MET A 96 2.10 9.34 5.12
CA MET A 96 2.64 10.37 6.01
C MET A 96 2.47 9.96 7.47
N ALA A 97 3.27 10.56 8.36
CA ALA A 97 3.17 10.31 9.80
C ALA A 97 1.79 10.74 10.34
N LEU A 98 1.26 10.00 11.32
CA LEU A 98 -0.02 10.35 11.95
C LEU A 98 0.00 11.73 12.62
N THR A 99 1.17 12.21 13.06
CA THR A 99 1.35 13.54 13.66
C THR A 99 1.09 14.68 12.68
N THR A 100 1.17 14.44 11.37
CA THR A 100 0.92 15.47 10.35
C THR A 100 -0.56 15.55 9.94
N ILE A 101 -1.41 14.67 10.47
CA ILE A 101 -2.83 14.61 10.17
C ILE A 101 -3.58 15.34 11.28
N ALA A 102 -4.36 16.35 10.91
CA ALA A 102 -5.24 17.04 11.84
C ALA A 102 -6.24 16.03 12.43
N LYS A 103 -6.21 15.85 13.75
CA LYS A 103 -7.23 15.07 14.44
C LYS A 103 -8.52 15.88 14.40
N TYR A 104 -9.56 15.33 13.78
CA TYR A 104 -10.92 15.77 14.07
C TYR A 104 -11.26 15.22 15.45
N ILE A 105 -11.10 16.05 16.48
CA ILE A 105 -11.60 15.82 17.84
C ILE A 105 -12.95 16.50 17.97
#